data_AF-A0A515KNW3-F1
#
_entry.id   AF-A0A515KNW3-F1
#
_cell.length_a   1.000
_cell.length_b   1.000
_cell.length_c   1.000
_cell.angle_alpha   90.00
_cell.angle_beta   90.00
_cell.angle_gamma   90.00
#
_symmetry.space_group_name_H-M   'P 1'
#
loop_
_entity.id
_entity.type
_entity.pdbx_description
1 polymer ?
#
loop_
_entity_poly.entity_id
_entity_poly.type
_entity_poly.pdbx_seq_one_letter_code
_entity_poly.pdbx_strand_id
1 'polypeptide(L)' 'MTRRVGTFLQIDVSRAIRAAKREGADAIQVASNGTITILLKAPPVLSSNEDEFQKWDRTNESAKAARRRDRHQTAR' A
#
# COMPACT_ATOMS: atom_id res chain seq x y z
N MET A 1 -12.07 24.35 -22.59
CA MET A 1 -12.16 24.67 -21.15
C MET A 1 -11.04 25.62 -20.78
N THR A 2 -11.33 26.91 -20.64
CA THR A 2 -10.34 27.94 -20.25
C THR A 2 -10.17 27.96 -18.73
N ARG A 3 -9.02 27.48 -18.24
CA ARG A 3 -8.64 27.66 -16.83
C ARG A 3 -8.51 29.16 -16.56
N ARG A 4 -9.41 29.72 -15.73
CA ARG A 4 -9.23 31.07 -15.20
C ARG A 4 -8.01 31.04 -14.31
N VAL A 5 -6.94 31.72 -14.73
CA VAL A 5 -5.74 31.92 -13.92
C VAL A 5 -6.09 32.96 -12.86
N GLY A 6 -6.64 32.49 -11.74
CA GLY A 6 -6.78 33.31 -10.54
C GLY A 6 -5.39 33.57 -9.96
N THR A 7 -5.13 34.80 -9.54
CA THR A 7 -3.93 35.16 -8.79
C THR A 7 -3.96 34.40 -7.46
N PHE A 8 -3.12 33.37 -7.34
CA PHE A 8 -2.96 32.64 -6.07
C PHE A 8 -2.18 33.52 -5.09
N LEU A 9 -2.79 33.84 -3.95
CA LEU A 9 -2.11 34.57 -2.89
C LEU A 9 -1.28 33.58 -2.05
N GLN A 10 -0.20 34.07 -1.42
CA GLN A 10 0.61 33.25 -0.50
C GLN A 10 -0.22 32.60 0.62
N ILE A 11 -1.31 33.25 1.03
CA ILE A 11 -2.24 32.73 2.04
C ILE A 11 -2.98 31.48 1.55
N ASP A 12 -3.31 31.41 0.27
CA ASP A 12 -4.01 30.27 -0.34
C ASP A 12 -3.07 29.07 -0.45
N VAL A 13 -1.82 29.32 -0.85
CA VAL A 13 -0.76 28.28 -0.89
C VAL A 13 -0.53 27.73 0.51
N SER A 14 -0.44 28.60 1.52
CA SER A 14 -0.26 28.20 2.92
C SER A 14 -1.44 27.37 3.44
N ARG A 15 -2.67 27.75 3.07
CA ARG A 15 -3.88 27.02 3.44
C ARG A 15 -3.94 25.64 2.77
N ALA A 16 -3.59 25.55 1.48
CA ALA A 16 -3.50 24.29 0.74
C ALA A 16 -2.47 23.34 1.35
N ILE A 17 -1.27 23.84 1.69
CA ILE A 17 -0.23 23.06 2.37
C ILE A 17 -0.72 22.51 3.71
N ARG A 18 -1.41 23.34 4.51
CA ARG A 18 -1.92 22.94 5.82
C ARG A 18 -3.03 21.90 5.71
N ALA A 19 -3.92 22.03 4.72
CA ALA A 19 -4.95 21.02 4.44
C ALA A 19 -4.31 19.68 4.03
N ALA A 20 -3.35 19.71 3.11
CA ALA A 20 -2.62 18.51 2.67
C ALA A 20 -1.92 17.79 3.82
N LYS A 21 -1.25 18.53 4.73
CA LYS A 21 -0.63 17.93 5.93
C LYS A 21 -1.64 17.26 6.87
N ARG A 22 -2.84 17.82 7.02
CA ARG A 22 -3.90 17.21 7.85
C ARG A 22 -4.42 15.90 7.25
N GLU A 23 -4.46 15.83 5.92
CA GLU A 23 -4.89 14.65 5.15
C GLU A 23 -3.81 13.55 5.07
N GLY A 24 -2.64 13.75 5.68
CA GLY A 24 -1.55 12.76 5.65
C GLY A 24 -0.66 12.84 4.42
N ALA A 25 -0.53 14.01 3.81
CA ALA A 25 0.52 14.26 2.83
C ALA A 25 1.90 14.04 3.44
N ASP A 26 2.71 13.24 2.75
CA ASP A 26 4.07 12.86 3.14
C ASP A 26 5.07 13.94 2.73
N ALA A 27 4.92 14.49 1.52
CA ALA A 27 5.73 15.60 1.04
C ALA A 27 4.91 16.59 0.21
N ILE A 28 5.31 17.86 0.24
CA ILE A 28 4.68 18.93 -0.54
C ILE A 28 5.79 19.74 -1.20
N GLN A 29 5.69 19.92 -2.51
CA GLN A 29 6.65 20.67 -3.31
C GLN A 29 5.93 21.80 -4.05
N VAL A 30 6.49 23.01 -3.96
CA VAL A 30 5.98 24.20 -4.65
C VAL A 30 7.03 24.64 -5.65
N ALA A 31 6.70 24.58 -6.93
CA ALA A 31 7.57 25.05 -8.01
C ALA A 31 7.41 26.57 -8.23
N SER A 32 8.45 27.21 -8.75
CA SER A 32 8.47 28.65 -9.04
C SER A 32 7.44 29.09 -10.09
N ASN A 33 6.96 28.17 -10.92
CA ASN A 33 5.88 28.39 -11.89
C ASN A 33 4.47 28.33 -11.26
N GLY A 34 4.36 28.19 -9.94
CA GLY A 34 3.10 28.12 -9.21
C GLY A 34 2.48 26.72 -9.14
N THR A 35 3.14 25.69 -9.66
CA THR A 35 2.68 24.30 -9.53
C THR A 35 2.90 23.80 -8.11
N ILE A 36 1.85 23.23 -7.50
CA ILE A 36 1.90 22.60 -6.17
C ILE A 36 1.74 21.10 -6.37
N THR A 37 2.76 20.33 -6.01
CA THR A 37 2.76 18.86 -6.03
C THR A 37 2.62 18.36 -4.60
N ILE A 38 1.64 17.48 -4.37
CA ILE A 38 1.38 16.86 -3.06
C ILE A 38 1.62 15.35 -3.22
N LEU A 39 2.58 14.81 -2.47
CA LEU A 39 2.78 13.38 -2.31
C LEU A 39 1.97 12.91 -1.11
N LEU A 40 1.01 12.03 -1.35
CA LEU A 40 0.23 11.36 -0.31
C LEU A 40 0.97 10.12 0.17
N LYS A 41 0.91 9.85 1.48
CA LYS A 41 1.42 8.59 2.02
C LYS A 41 0.61 7.43 1.44
N ALA A 42 1.29 6.41 0.93
CA ALA A 42 0.60 5.22 0.43
C ALA A 42 -0.20 4.57 1.56
N PRO A 43 -1.45 4.13 1.31
CA PRO A 43 -2.19 3.36 2.30
C PRO A 43 -1.41 2.09 2.65
N PRO A 44 -1.42 1.65 3.91
CA PRO A 44 -0.78 0.39 4.29
C PRO A 44 -1.42 -0.74 3.47
N VAL A 45 -0.60 -1.48 2.73
CA VAL A 45 -1.02 -2.70 2.07
C VAL A 45 -1.27 -3.72 3.17
N LEU A 46 -2.53 -3.85 3.60
CA LEU A 46 -2.95 -4.93 4.47
C LEU A 46 -2.90 -6.21 3.64
N SER A 47 -1.84 -7.00 3.82
CA SER A 47 -1.72 -8.30 3.16
C SER A 47 -2.75 -9.24 3.77
N SER A 48 -3.87 -9.46 3.09
CA SER A 48 -4.85 -10.52 3.42
C SER A 48 -4.31 -11.95 3.20
N ASN A 49 -3.02 -12.10 2.91
CA ASN A 49 -2.40 -13.35 2.46
C ASN A 49 -1.81 -14.21 3.58
N GLU A 50 -1.90 -13.82 4.86
CA GLU A 50 -1.57 -14.74 5.97
C GLU A 50 -2.38 -16.04 5.87
N ASP A 51 -3.61 -15.92 5.35
CA ASP A 51 -4.54 -17.03 5.19
C ASP A 51 -4.12 -18.02 4.08
N GLU A 52 -3.45 -17.55 3.03
CA GLU A 52 -2.97 -18.41 1.92
C GLU A 52 -1.70 -19.17 2.30
N PHE A 53 -0.78 -18.53 3.02
CA PHE A 53 0.43 -19.19 3.51
C PHE A 53 0.09 -20.30 4.52
N GLN A 54 -0.82 -20.04 5.45
CA GLN A 54 -1.27 -21.06 6.41
C GLN A 54 -2.04 -22.20 5.73
N LYS A 55 -2.83 -21.93 4.69
CA LYS A 55 -3.50 -22.97 3.89
C LYS A 55 -2.47 -23.85 3.16
N TRP A 56 -1.46 -23.24 2.55
CA TRP A 56 -0.38 -23.98 1.86
C TRP A 56 0.41 -24.88 2.82
N ASP A 57 0.72 -24.39 4.03
CA ASP A 57 1.51 -25.13 5.02
C ASP A 57 0.75 -26.38 5.51
N ARG A 58 -0.55 -26.23 5.82
CA ARG A 58 -1.44 -27.34 6.20
C ARG A 58 -1.55 -28.41 5.11
N THR A 59 -1.64 -28.00 3.84
CA THR A 59 -1.71 -28.93 2.70
C THR A 59 -0.38 -29.67 2.51
N ASN A 60 0.77 -29.00 2.63
CA ASN A 60 2.08 -29.64 2.48
C ASN A 60 2.42 -30.57 3.63
N GLU A 61 2.08 -30.21 4.86
CA GLU A 61 2.30 -31.06 6.02
C GLU A 61 1.47 -32.35 5.92
N SER A 62 0.21 -32.24 5.48
CA SER A 62 -0.67 -33.38 5.20
C SER A 62 -0.12 -34.28 4.08
N ALA A 63 0.40 -33.68 3.00
CA ALA A 63 1.02 -34.43 1.90
C ALA A 63 2.31 -35.15 2.33
N LYS A 64 3.10 -34.55 3.22
CA LYS A 64 4.31 -35.14 3.78
C LYS A 64 4.00 -36.29 4.74
N ALA A 65 2.91 -36.18 5.51
CA ALA A 65 2.43 -37.25 6.39
C ALA A 65 1.88 -38.46 5.60
N ALA A 66 1.16 -38.21 4.50
CA ALA A 66 0.65 -39.27 3.61
C ALA A 66 1.80 -40.09 2.98
N ARG A 67 2.84 -39.42 2.46
CA ARG A 67 4.03 -40.09 1.89
C ARG A 67 4.80 -40.96 2.89
N ARG A 68 4.76 -40.61 4.19
CA ARG A 68 5.40 -41.40 5.26
C ARG A 68 4.62 -42.67 5.59
N ARG A 69 3.29 -42.66 5.50
CA ARG A 69 2.45 -43.85 5.73
C ARG A 69 2.61 -44.89 4.64
N ASP A 70 2.61 -44.48 3.37
CA ASP A 70 2.75 -45.41 2.24
C ASP A 70 4.11 -46.14 2.24
N ARG A 71 5.19 -45.44 2.62
CA ARG A 71 6.53 -46.02 2.76
C ARG A 71 6.62 -47.04 3.91
N HIS A 72 5.79 -46.93 4.94
CA HIS A 72 5.73 -47.90 6.05
C HIS A 72 4.86 -49.12 5.75
N GLN A 73 3.87 -49.01 4.85
CA GLN A 73 3.04 -50.14 4.43
C GLN A 73 3.70 -51.03 3.38
N THR A 74 4.54 -50.46 2.51
CA THR A 74 5.25 -51.21 1.45
C THR A 74 6.52 -51.94 1.92
N ALA A 75 6.90 -51.79 3.19
CA ALA A 75 8.09 -52.41 3.79
C ALA A 75 7.77 -53.63 4.68
N ARG A 76 6.61 -54.28 4.47
CA ARG A 76 6.21 -55.53 5.14
C ARG A 76 6.05 -56.66 4.14
#